data_AF-A0A543ID88-F1
#
_entry.id   AF-A0A543ID88-F1
#
_cell.length_a   1.000
_cell.length_b   1.000
_cell.length_c   1.000
_cell.angle_alpha   90.00
_cell.angle_beta   90.00
_cell.angle_gamma   90.00
#
_symmetry.space_group_name_H-M   'P 1'
#
loop_
_entity.id
_entity.type
_entity.pdbx_description
1 polymer ?
#
loop_
_entity_poly.entity_id
_entity_poly.type
_entity_poly.pdbx_seq_one_letter_code
_entity_poly.pdbx_strand_id
1 'polypeptide(L)'
;MPFPAARSALPLAKRLLVFLPMAFTRRLLPDVRYPDTVAAPGGRVRLADEPVFAAAAARARNADRAEIERVALRCSEFNAINNALEDGADLRGLVIGETTLRDDLTPVLPGDGGVPSARAVFEDLLRGHDVPLDGEAQVDALLFVHPSPPGRVMAQIDFVVAHPAVAGSRLVESFAAHGTTWREAIRGALHLFERASLHPLIDGLLRPGSVPDQVQRTRYEHPGGAFDLVLGPQLTMFADRPVPPAGPVLDRLTEALRAEPLSREVHGLRLFVAYRDGELLTNEVLLDGEPWPGGEAVTAAAAAPLAEGLVAVRVFGLLVPVDAA
;
A
#
# COMPACT_ATOMS: atom_id res chain seq x y z
N MET A 1 -2.15 -24.68 25.33
CA MET A 1 -0.93 -24.88 24.53
C MET A 1 0.08 -23.81 24.95
N PRO A 2 1.32 -24.17 25.31
CA PRO A 2 2.32 -23.18 25.67
C PRO A 2 2.74 -22.38 24.43
N PHE A 3 2.83 -21.07 24.56
CA PHE A 3 3.40 -20.20 23.54
C PHE A 3 4.86 -20.63 23.29
N PRO A 4 5.29 -20.87 22.03
CA PRO A 4 6.68 -21.17 21.76
C PRO A 4 7.55 -20.00 22.21
N ALA A 5 8.64 -20.32 22.91
CA ALA A 5 9.64 -19.37 23.38
C ALA A 5 10.00 -18.38 22.28
N ALA A 6 10.04 -17.09 22.64
CA ALA A 6 10.38 -15.99 21.75
C ALA A 6 11.67 -16.32 20.98
N ARG A 7 11.53 -16.65 19.69
CA ARG A 7 12.67 -16.76 18.79
C ARG A 7 13.36 -15.40 18.78
N SER A 8 14.66 -15.43 19.04
CA SER A 8 15.57 -14.28 19.09
C SER A 8 15.26 -13.25 18.00
N ALA A 9 15.28 -11.97 18.38
CA ALA A 9 15.07 -10.79 17.54
C ALA A 9 15.23 -11.00 16.01
N LEU A 10 14.17 -10.60 15.30
CA LEU A 10 13.92 -10.81 13.86
C LEU A 10 15.16 -10.56 12.97
N PRO A 11 15.49 -11.47 12.02
CA PRO A 11 16.68 -11.41 11.15
C PRO A 11 16.90 -10.08 10.41
N LEU A 12 15.83 -9.33 10.12
CA LEU A 12 15.87 -8.04 9.42
C LEU A 12 16.31 -6.87 10.30
N ALA A 13 15.88 -6.82 11.57
CA ALA A 13 16.25 -5.71 12.45
C ALA A 13 17.76 -5.68 12.69
N LYS A 14 18.37 -6.87 12.92
CA LYS A 14 19.83 -7.00 13.02
C LYS A 14 20.54 -6.54 11.75
N ARG A 15 20.04 -6.93 10.58
CA ARG A 15 20.58 -6.49 9.29
C ARG A 15 20.46 -4.99 9.07
N LEU A 16 19.33 -4.39 9.39
CA LEU A 16 19.12 -2.95 9.27
C LEU A 16 20.09 -2.16 10.16
N LEU A 17 20.36 -2.64 11.38
CA LEU A 17 21.33 -2.00 12.28
C LEU A 17 22.76 -2.00 11.72
N VAL A 18 23.10 -2.98 10.88
CA VAL A 18 24.44 -3.08 10.26
C VAL A 18 24.45 -2.36 8.91
N PHE A 19 23.57 -2.76 8.00
CA PHE A 19 23.67 -2.43 6.58
C PHE A 19 23.06 -1.08 6.20
N LEU A 20 22.04 -0.62 6.93
CA LEU A 20 21.46 0.71 6.67
C LEU A 20 22.48 1.82 6.92
N PRO A 21 23.10 1.95 8.11
CA PRO A 21 24.11 2.97 8.33
C PRO A 21 25.34 2.77 7.44
N MET A 22 25.78 1.53 7.19
CA MET A 22 26.90 1.23 6.29
C MET A 22 26.68 1.78 4.87
N ALA A 23 25.52 1.51 4.26
CA ALA A 23 25.24 1.98 2.91
C ALA A 23 25.18 3.51 2.82
N PHE A 24 24.63 4.17 3.84
CA PHE A 24 24.58 5.63 3.92
C PHE A 24 25.96 6.27 4.16
N THR A 25 26.82 5.67 4.99
CA THR A 25 28.21 6.11 5.18
C THR A 25 29.01 6.05 3.90
N ARG A 26 28.93 4.94 3.16
CA ARG A 26 29.64 4.77 1.89
C ARG A 26 29.17 5.75 0.81
N ARG A 27 27.90 6.16 0.86
CA ARG A 27 27.36 7.22 0.00
C ARG A 27 27.86 8.61 0.39
N LEU A 28 28.01 8.86 1.69
CA LEU A 28 28.50 10.13 2.25
C LEU A 28 29.99 10.36 1.95
N LEU A 29 30.79 9.30 1.96
CA LEU A 29 32.25 9.35 1.85
C LEU A 29 32.74 8.55 0.62
N PRO A 30 32.45 9.01 -0.61
CA PRO A 30 32.73 8.26 -1.84
C PRO A 30 34.22 8.10 -2.16
N ASP A 31 35.09 8.94 -1.59
CA ASP A 31 36.53 8.91 -1.83
C ASP A 31 37.28 7.83 -1.02
N VAL A 32 36.60 7.22 -0.04
CA VAL A 32 37.12 6.12 0.77
C VAL A 32 36.94 4.80 0.02
N ARG A 33 37.95 3.93 0.06
CA ARG A 33 37.87 2.58 -0.52
C ARG A 33 37.34 1.61 0.52
N TYR A 34 36.27 0.91 0.16
CA TYR A 34 35.60 -0.07 1.01
C TYR A 34 35.70 -1.49 0.42
N PRO A 35 35.83 -2.51 1.26
CA PRO A 35 35.62 -3.90 0.85
C PRO A 35 34.17 -4.14 0.40
N ASP A 36 33.99 -5.01 -0.58
CA ASP A 36 32.68 -5.44 -1.08
C ASP A 36 32.11 -6.62 -0.28
N THR A 37 32.83 -7.08 0.75
CA THR A 37 32.43 -8.16 1.65
C THR A 37 32.37 -7.70 3.10
N VAL A 38 31.58 -8.44 3.89
CA VAL A 38 31.66 -8.45 5.36
C VAL A 38 32.05 -9.85 5.82
N ALA A 39 32.93 -9.93 6.81
CA ALA A 39 33.31 -11.19 7.44
C ALA A 39 32.31 -11.54 8.55
N ALA A 40 31.88 -12.80 8.61
CA ALA A 40 31.09 -13.38 9.70
C ALA A 40 31.74 -14.70 10.14
N PRO A 41 31.41 -15.24 11.33
CA PRO A 41 31.98 -16.50 11.81
C PRO A 41 31.89 -17.68 10.83
N GLY A 42 30.80 -17.76 10.07
CA GLY A 42 30.48 -18.79 9.09
C GLY A 42 30.93 -18.48 7.66
N GLY A 43 31.59 -17.34 7.42
CA GLY A 43 32.17 -17.02 6.12
C GLY A 43 32.04 -15.54 5.74
N ARG A 44 32.37 -15.25 4.47
CA ARG A 44 32.24 -13.90 3.90
C ARG A 44 30.92 -13.76 3.18
N VAL A 45 30.26 -12.61 3.37
CA VAL A 45 29.04 -12.24 2.66
C VAL A 45 29.36 -11.09 1.73
N ARG A 46 29.13 -11.27 0.42
CA ARG A 46 29.27 -10.19 -0.56
C ARG A 46 28.10 -9.23 -0.41
N LEU A 47 28.39 -7.94 -0.24
CA LEU A 47 27.40 -6.91 0.04
C LEU A 47 26.39 -6.74 -1.10
N ALA A 48 26.82 -6.94 -2.35
CA ALA A 48 25.93 -6.92 -3.51
C ALA A 48 24.86 -8.03 -3.48
N ASP A 49 25.13 -9.14 -2.79
CA ASP A 49 24.22 -10.28 -2.66
C ASP A 49 23.39 -10.22 -1.36
N GLU A 50 23.66 -9.26 -0.48
CA GLU A 50 22.90 -9.07 0.75
C GLU A 50 21.72 -8.12 0.48
N PRO A 51 20.45 -8.62 0.55
CA PRO A 51 19.29 -7.87 0.07
C PRO A 51 19.00 -6.60 0.87
N VAL A 52 19.31 -6.55 2.16
CA VAL A 52 19.10 -5.36 3.00
C VAL A 52 20.15 -4.31 2.69
N PHE A 53 21.41 -4.69 2.46
CA PHE A 53 22.43 -3.76 1.99
C PHE A 53 22.09 -3.20 0.60
N ALA A 54 21.73 -4.05 -0.36
CA ALA A 54 21.33 -3.60 -1.70
C ALA A 54 20.16 -2.60 -1.66
N ALA A 55 19.13 -2.87 -0.85
CA ALA A 55 18.00 -1.97 -0.64
C ALA A 55 18.43 -0.66 0.05
N ALA A 56 19.25 -0.74 1.09
CA ALA A 56 19.78 0.42 1.79
C ALA A 56 20.64 1.32 0.89
N ALA A 57 21.49 0.72 0.05
CA ALA A 57 22.33 1.43 -0.92
C ALA A 57 21.47 2.13 -1.98
N ALA A 58 20.41 1.47 -2.45
CA ALA A 58 19.43 2.11 -3.33
C ALA A 58 18.75 3.31 -2.67
N ARG A 59 18.33 3.19 -1.41
CA ARG A 59 17.71 4.29 -0.65
C ARG A 59 18.68 5.46 -0.42
N ALA A 60 19.93 5.16 -0.08
CA ALA A 60 20.96 6.16 0.18
C ALA A 60 21.28 7.02 -1.06
N ARG A 61 21.19 6.46 -2.28
CA ARG A 61 21.37 7.23 -3.53
C ARG A 61 20.39 8.39 -3.66
N ASN A 62 19.18 8.22 -3.15
CA ASN A 62 18.08 9.19 -3.23
C ASN A 62 17.88 9.95 -1.91
N ALA A 63 18.73 9.77 -0.91
CA ALA A 63 18.60 10.43 0.38
C ALA A 63 19.10 11.87 0.31
N ASP A 64 18.39 12.78 1.01
CA ASP A 64 18.87 14.14 1.20
C ASP A 64 20.00 14.18 2.24
N ARG A 65 20.66 15.34 2.35
CA ARG A 65 21.78 15.52 3.28
C ARG A 65 21.38 15.28 4.74
N ALA A 66 20.21 15.75 5.16
CA ALA A 66 19.75 15.64 6.54
C ALA A 66 19.47 14.18 6.93
N GLU A 67 18.89 13.41 6.02
CA GLU A 67 18.70 11.98 6.18
C GLU A 67 20.04 11.24 6.21
N ILE A 68 20.98 11.59 5.33
CA ILE A 68 22.31 11.00 5.32
C ILE A 68 23.01 11.20 6.66
N GLU A 69 23.01 12.41 7.20
CA GLU A 69 23.63 12.71 8.50
C GLU A 69 22.93 11.95 9.64
N ARG A 70 21.60 11.82 9.64
CA ARG A 70 20.87 11.06 10.69
C ARG A 70 21.19 9.56 10.69
N VAL A 71 21.56 8.99 9.56
CA VAL A 71 21.74 7.54 9.39
C VAL A 71 23.22 7.16 9.38
N ALA A 72 24.04 7.80 8.55
CA ALA A 72 25.45 7.46 8.35
C ALA A 72 26.30 7.58 9.62
N LEU A 73 26.02 8.57 10.47
CA LEU A 73 26.79 8.82 11.70
C LEU A 73 26.64 7.70 12.75
N ARG A 74 25.72 6.76 12.55
CA ARG A 74 25.54 5.58 13.40
C ARG A 74 26.39 4.39 12.95
N CYS A 75 27.15 4.52 11.87
CA CYS A 75 27.96 3.43 11.32
C CYS A 75 29.30 3.29 12.05
N SER A 76 29.73 2.06 12.31
CA SER A 76 31.08 1.76 12.79
C SER A 76 32.16 2.14 11.76
N GLU A 77 31.91 1.99 10.46
CA GLU A 77 32.84 2.42 9.41
C GLU A 77 33.03 3.94 9.43
N PHE A 78 31.96 4.71 9.68
CA PHE A 78 32.06 6.16 9.82
C PHE A 78 32.95 6.55 11.00
N ASN A 79 32.74 5.92 12.16
CA ASN A 79 33.55 6.17 13.36
C ASN A 79 35.02 5.83 13.14
N ALA A 80 35.32 4.71 12.45
CA ALA A 80 36.69 4.32 12.13
C ALA A 80 37.36 5.34 11.18
N ILE A 81 36.63 5.84 10.18
CA ILE A 81 37.12 6.89 9.28
C ILE A 81 37.37 8.17 10.07
N ASN A 82 36.41 8.60 10.90
CA ASN A 82 36.56 9.83 11.70
C ASN A 82 37.81 9.78 12.58
N ASN A 83 38.03 8.67 13.29
CA ASN A 83 39.22 8.50 14.12
C ASN A 83 40.53 8.57 13.29
N ALA A 84 40.55 7.94 12.11
CA ALA A 84 41.73 8.01 11.24
C ALA A 84 42.03 9.44 10.76
N LEU A 85 40.99 10.25 10.49
CA LEU A 85 41.16 11.65 10.11
C LEU A 85 41.64 12.51 11.28
N GLU A 86 41.14 12.25 12.50
CA GLU A 86 41.63 12.90 13.72
C GLU A 86 43.12 12.58 13.98
N ASP A 87 43.56 11.37 13.59
CA ASP A 87 44.97 10.93 13.64
C ASP A 87 45.81 11.46 12.44
N GLY A 88 45.24 12.30 11.58
CA GLY A 88 45.94 12.97 10.48
C GLY A 88 45.97 12.21 9.15
N ALA A 89 45.14 11.17 8.97
CA ALA A 89 44.99 10.53 7.67
C ALA A 89 44.35 11.47 6.63
N ASP A 90 44.70 11.32 5.36
CA ASP A 90 43.98 11.93 4.25
C ASP A 90 42.83 11.00 3.83
N LEU A 91 41.65 11.56 3.57
CA LEU A 91 40.54 10.85 2.94
C LEU A 91 40.96 10.24 1.60
N ARG A 92 41.81 10.95 0.84
CA ARG A 92 42.27 10.50 -0.48
C ARG A 92 43.23 9.31 -0.33
N GLY A 93 42.70 8.13 -0.62
CA GLY A 93 43.45 6.88 -0.51
C GLY A 93 43.25 6.15 0.82
N LEU A 94 42.36 6.63 1.69
CA LEU A 94 41.95 5.88 2.88
C LEU A 94 41.28 4.57 2.44
N VAL A 95 41.76 3.46 3.00
CA VAL A 95 41.21 2.13 2.79
C VAL A 95 40.72 1.61 4.13
N ILE A 96 39.43 1.27 4.21
CA ILE A 96 38.85 0.66 5.40
C ILE A 96 39.03 -0.85 5.34
N GLY A 97 39.39 -1.45 6.48
CA GLY A 97 39.46 -2.91 6.62
C GLY A 97 38.09 -3.58 6.51
N GLU A 98 38.09 -4.91 6.33
CA GLU A 98 36.84 -5.69 6.25
C GLU A 98 36.03 -5.59 7.55
N THR A 99 34.77 -5.14 7.44
CA THR A 99 33.84 -5.11 8.58
C THR A 99 33.55 -6.54 9.03
N THR A 100 33.79 -6.83 10.31
CA THR A 100 33.56 -8.15 10.91
C THR A 100 32.29 -8.14 11.76
N LEU A 101 31.39 -9.07 11.50
CA LEU A 101 30.17 -9.31 12.26
C LEU A 101 30.47 -10.24 13.44
N ARG A 102 29.82 -9.96 14.58
CA ARG A 102 29.97 -10.77 15.80
C ARG A 102 29.32 -12.15 15.67
N ASP A 103 28.17 -12.20 15.04
CA ASP A 103 27.37 -13.40 14.84
C ASP A 103 27.12 -13.60 13.34
N ASP A 104 26.86 -14.85 12.95
CA ASP A 104 26.39 -15.13 11.60
C ASP A 104 25.05 -14.48 11.31
N LEU A 105 24.90 -13.99 10.08
CA LEU A 105 23.62 -13.55 9.57
C LEU A 105 22.74 -14.78 9.36
N THR A 106 21.71 -14.95 10.18
CA THR A 106 20.69 -15.97 9.95
C THR A 106 20.11 -15.78 8.55
N PRO A 107 19.97 -16.82 7.70
CA PRO A 107 19.51 -16.66 6.32
C PRO A 107 18.23 -15.82 6.22
N VAL A 108 18.11 -14.98 5.19
CA VAL A 108 16.83 -14.31 4.89
C VAL A 108 15.88 -15.37 4.35
N LEU A 109 14.88 -15.75 5.13
CA LEU A 109 13.80 -16.60 4.66
C LEU A 109 12.68 -15.76 4.03
N PRO A 110 11.83 -16.36 3.17
CA PRO A 110 10.59 -15.72 2.76
C PRO A 110 9.77 -15.24 3.97
N GLY A 111 9.51 -13.94 4.04
CA GLY A 111 8.83 -13.30 5.17
C GLY A 111 9.74 -12.73 6.26
N ASP A 112 11.07 -12.94 6.21
CA ASP A 112 12.04 -12.30 7.11
C ASP A 112 12.25 -10.83 6.77
N GLY A 113 11.93 -10.40 5.53
CA GLY A 113 11.69 -9.00 5.15
C GLY A 113 10.44 -8.37 5.78
N GLY A 114 9.69 -9.15 6.57
CA GLY A 114 8.68 -8.70 7.54
C GLY A 114 7.31 -8.34 7.00
N VAL A 115 7.22 -7.72 5.82
CA VAL A 115 6.01 -7.10 5.30
C VAL A 115 5.87 -7.42 3.80
N PRO A 116 4.73 -7.94 3.32
CA PRO A 116 4.52 -8.14 1.89
C PRO A 116 4.60 -6.80 1.16
N SER A 117 5.35 -6.75 0.05
CA SER A 117 5.26 -5.62 -0.88
C SER A 117 3.81 -5.54 -1.37
N ALA A 118 3.12 -4.46 -1.03
CA ALA A 118 1.73 -4.27 -1.43
C ALA A 118 1.57 -4.40 -2.96
N ARG A 119 2.55 -3.86 -3.70
CA ARG A 119 2.60 -3.95 -5.16
C ARG A 119 2.75 -5.40 -5.62
N ALA A 120 3.68 -6.15 -5.05
CA ALA A 120 3.88 -7.54 -5.44
C ALA A 120 2.63 -8.38 -5.19
N VAL A 121 1.98 -8.21 -4.02
CA VAL A 121 0.72 -8.90 -3.72
C VAL A 121 -0.40 -8.47 -4.66
N PHE A 122 -0.50 -7.18 -4.99
CA PHE A 122 -1.49 -6.70 -5.94
C PHE A 122 -1.27 -7.33 -7.33
N GLU A 123 -0.04 -7.31 -7.84
CA GLU A 123 0.30 -7.97 -9.10
C GLU A 123 0.03 -9.48 -9.07
N ASP A 124 0.31 -10.17 -7.95
CA ASP A 124 0.04 -11.59 -7.78
C ASP A 124 -1.47 -11.90 -7.76
N LEU A 125 -2.28 -11.06 -7.11
CA LEU A 125 -3.74 -11.16 -7.15
C LEU A 125 -4.22 -11.05 -8.60
N LEU A 126 -3.76 -10.04 -9.34
CA LEU A 126 -4.12 -9.83 -10.75
C LEU A 126 -3.71 -11.02 -11.63
N ARG A 127 -2.49 -11.54 -11.49
CA ARG A 127 -2.04 -12.74 -12.20
C ARG A 127 -2.87 -13.97 -11.83
N GLY A 128 -3.29 -14.09 -10.58
CA GLY A 128 -4.19 -15.16 -10.12
C GLY A 128 -5.58 -15.13 -10.78
N HIS A 129 -5.96 -13.99 -11.36
CA HIS A 129 -7.17 -13.81 -12.16
C HIS A 129 -6.88 -13.72 -13.68
N ASP A 130 -5.71 -14.19 -14.12
CA ASP A 130 -5.16 -14.08 -15.49
C ASP A 130 -5.28 -12.69 -16.12
N VAL A 131 -5.12 -11.63 -15.32
CA VAL A 131 -5.04 -10.27 -15.85
C VAL A 131 -3.65 -10.05 -16.47
N PRO A 132 -3.54 -9.68 -17.75
CA PRO A 132 -2.26 -9.37 -18.38
C PRO A 132 -1.70 -8.05 -17.83
N LEU A 133 -0.43 -8.05 -17.42
CA LEU A 133 0.28 -6.88 -16.86
C LEU A 133 1.33 -6.29 -17.82
N ASP A 134 1.40 -6.80 -19.04
CA ASP A 134 2.30 -6.38 -20.12
C ASP A 134 1.60 -5.52 -21.17
N GLY A 135 0.31 -5.23 -20.97
CA GLY A 135 -0.53 -4.44 -21.88
C GLY A 135 -0.61 -2.96 -21.52
N GLU A 136 -1.74 -2.36 -21.89
CA GLU A 136 -2.01 -0.92 -21.70
C GLU A 136 -2.30 -0.55 -20.23
N ALA A 137 -2.68 -1.54 -19.42
CA ALA A 137 -2.92 -1.36 -17.98
C ALA A 137 -1.60 -1.23 -17.22
N GLN A 138 -1.45 -0.18 -16.42
CA GLN A 138 -0.37 -0.03 -15.46
C GLN A 138 -0.93 -0.08 -14.05
N VAL A 139 -0.28 -0.86 -13.18
CA VAL A 139 -0.69 -1.03 -11.79
C VAL A 139 0.44 -0.68 -10.84
N ASP A 140 0.08 -0.09 -9.70
CA ASP A 140 1.01 0.18 -8.61
C ASP A 140 0.29 0.06 -7.26
N ALA A 141 1.07 -0.05 -6.17
CA ALA A 141 0.52 0.06 -4.83
C ALA A 141 1.48 0.83 -3.91
N LEU A 142 0.99 1.94 -3.36
CA LEU A 142 1.77 2.88 -2.55
C LEU A 142 1.44 2.69 -1.07
N LEU A 143 2.45 2.37 -0.27
CA LEU A 143 2.30 2.18 1.18
C LEU A 143 2.58 3.48 1.93
N PHE A 144 1.60 3.95 2.69
CA PHE A 144 1.70 5.08 3.60
C PHE A 144 1.60 4.60 5.05
N VAL A 145 2.44 5.19 5.90
CA VAL A 145 2.47 4.90 7.33
C VAL A 145 1.99 6.13 8.10
N HIS A 146 1.08 5.93 9.05
CA HIS A 146 0.49 7.03 9.81
C HIS A 146 0.93 6.99 11.28
N PRO A 147 1.08 8.15 11.94
CA PRO A 147 1.25 8.21 13.38
C PRO A 147 0.15 7.41 14.09
N SER A 148 0.52 6.61 15.08
CA SER A 148 -0.41 5.77 15.84
C SER A 148 -0.03 5.75 17.32
N PRO A 149 -1.00 5.56 18.24
CA PRO A 149 -0.71 5.41 19.67
C PRO A 149 0.27 4.26 19.96
N PRO A 150 1.01 4.29 21.08
CA PRO A 150 1.89 3.19 21.47
C PRO A 150 1.17 1.83 21.45
N GLY A 151 1.83 0.81 20.89
CA GLY A 151 1.26 -0.54 20.76
C GLY A 151 0.30 -0.73 19.57
N ARG A 152 0.08 0.31 18.75
CA ARG A 152 -0.70 0.23 17.51
C ARG A 152 0.10 0.80 16.35
N VAL A 153 -0.11 0.25 15.17
CA VAL A 153 0.32 0.82 13.89
C VAL A 153 -0.87 0.96 12.95
N MET A 154 -0.77 1.88 12.00
CA MET A 154 -1.73 2.08 10.92
C MET A 154 -0.97 2.17 9.61
N ALA A 155 -1.34 1.30 8.67
CA ALA A 155 -0.85 1.33 7.31
C ALA A 155 -2.02 1.62 6.37
N GLN A 156 -1.79 2.51 5.42
CA GLN A 156 -2.67 2.76 4.29
C GLN A 156 -1.97 2.29 3.02
N ILE A 157 -2.71 1.65 2.13
CA ILE A 157 -2.23 1.29 0.79
C ILE A 157 -3.16 1.94 -0.22
N ASP A 158 -2.57 2.68 -1.16
CA ASP A 158 -3.26 3.19 -2.34
C ASP A 158 -2.98 2.24 -3.50
N PHE A 159 -4.02 1.56 -4.00
CA PHE A 159 -3.97 0.70 -5.18
C PHE A 159 -4.28 1.55 -6.41
N VAL A 160 -3.33 1.62 -7.33
CA VAL A 160 -3.39 2.49 -8.50
C VAL A 160 -3.58 1.64 -9.74
N VAL A 161 -4.56 2.00 -10.57
CA VAL A 161 -4.79 1.41 -11.89
C VAL A 161 -4.87 2.53 -12.91
N ALA A 162 -3.88 2.62 -13.79
CA ALA A 162 -3.94 3.48 -14.97
C ALA A 162 -4.30 2.61 -16.18
N HIS A 163 -5.30 3.04 -16.95
CA HIS A 163 -5.79 2.33 -18.12
C HIS A 163 -6.37 3.34 -19.13
N PRO A 164 -6.16 3.20 -20.45
CA PRO A 164 -6.65 4.19 -21.42
C PRO A 164 -8.17 4.38 -21.45
N ALA A 165 -8.92 3.39 -20.96
CA ALA A 165 -10.37 3.45 -20.90
C ALA A 165 -10.94 4.21 -19.69
N VAL A 166 -10.14 4.62 -18.68
CA VAL A 166 -10.66 5.34 -17.51
C VAL A 166 -10.80 6.84 -17.80
N ALA A 167 -11.83 7.49 -17.25
CA ALA A 167 -12.11 8.91 -17.49
C ALA A 167 -11.04 9.86 -16.92
N GLY A 168 -10.37 9.43 -15.85
CA GLY A 168 -9.22 10.11 -15.27
C GLY A 168 -7.90 9.55 -15.79
N SER A 169 -6.77 10.13 -15.34
CA SER A 169 -5.45 9.55 -15.64
C SER A 169 -5.21 8.18 -15.00
N ARG A 170 -5.92 7.87 -13.92
CA ARG A 170 -5.84 6.64 -13.14
C ARG A 170 -7.00 6.55 -12.14
N LEU A 171 -7.37 5.33 -11.76
CA LEU A 171 -8.17 5.04 -10.59
C LEU A 171 -7.24 4.80 -9.39
N VAL A 172 -7.62 5.32 -8.22
CA VAL A 172 -6.90 5.09 -6.97
C VAL A 172 -7.87 4.63 -5.91
N GLU A 173 -7.64 3.44 -5.37
CA GLU A 173 -8.41 2.89 -4.25
C GLU A 173 -7.56 2.80 -2.98
N SER A 174 -7.94 3.56 -1.95
CA SER A 174 -7.18 3.67 -0.71
C SER A 174 -7.81 2.83 0.40
N PHE A 175 -7.01 1.98 1.05
CA PHE A 175 -7.42 1.16 2.17
C PHE A 175 -6.46 1.29 3.34
N ALA A 176 -6.99 1.59 4.52
CA ALA A 176 -6.22 1.63 5.75
C ALA A 176 -6.67 0.55 6.73
N ALA A 177 -5.70 -0.02 7.45
CA ALA A 177 -5.97 -0.93 8.54
C ALA A 177 -4.99 -0.75 9.70
N HIS A 178 -5.44 -1.19 10.87
CA HIS A 178 -4.68 -1.16 12.11
C HIS A 178 -4.14 -2.54 12.46
N GLY A 179 -3.05 -2.56 13.22
CA GLY A 179 -2.50 -3.78 13.80
C GLY A 179 -1.61 -3.46 14.99
N THR A 180 -1.17 -4.51 15.69
CA THR A 180 -0.09 -4.41 16.68
C THR A 180 1.29 -4.49 16.00
N THR A 181 1.32 -4.94 14.75
CA THR A 181 2.52 -5.00 13.90
C THR A 181 2.25 -4.46 12.49
N TRP A 182 3.30 -3.98 11.79
CA TRP A 182 3.19 -3.52 10.40
C TRP A 182 2.64 -4.61 9.48
N ARG A 183 3.02 -5.87 9.72
CA ARG A 183 2.51 -7.01 8.98
C ARG A 183 0.99 -7.14 9.11
N GLU A 184 0.45 -7.00 10.31
CA GLU A 184 -0.99 -7.06 10.56
C GLU A 184 -1.73 -5.91 9.87
N ALA A 185 -1.25 -4.68 10.04
CA ALA A 185 -1.86 -3.51 9.41
C ALA A 185 -1.85 -3.62 7.88
N ILE A 186 -0.74 -4.04 7.27
CA ILE A 186 -0.61 -4.13 5.81
C ILE A 186 -1.44 -5.29 5.25
N ARG A 187 -1.45 -6.45 5.92
CA ARG A 187 -2.35 -7.55 5.55
C ARG A 187 -3.81 -7.15 5.68
N GLY A 188 -4.16 -6.38 6.70
CA GLY A 188 -5.51 -5.85 6.87
C GLY A 188 -5.93 -4.97 5.69
N ALA A 189 -5.08 -4.04 5.27
CA ALA A 189 -5.36 -3.17 4.12
C ALA A 189 -5.49 -3.95 2.81
N LEU A 190 -4.58 -4.91 2.56
CA LEU A 190 -4.64 -5.81 1.40
C LEU A 190 -5.94 -6.64 1.39
N HIS A 191 -6.33 -7.19 2.53
CA HIS A 191 -7.54 -8.00 2.65
C HIS A 191 -8.82 -7.17 2.42
N LEU A 192 -8.85 -5.92 2.88
CA LEU A 192 -9.96 -5.02 2.59
C LEU A 192 -10.05 -4.73 1.08
N PHE A 193 -8.92 -4.46 0.41
CA PHE A 193 -8.88 -4.24 -1.03
C PHE A 193 -9.37 -5.45 -1.83
N GLU A 194 -8.83 -6.64 -1.52
CA GLU A 194 -9.22 -7.90 -2.16
C GLU A 194 -10.74 -8.13 -2.08
N ARG A 195 -11.33 -7.82 -0.93
CA ARG A 195 -12.77 -8.01 -0.70
C ARG A 195 -13.63 -6.91 -1.31
N ALA A 196 -13.17 -5.66 -1.41
CA ALA A 196 -14.00 -4.56 -1.91
C ALA A 196 -13.79 -4.27 -3.39
N SER A 197 -12.56 -3.91 -3.77
CA SER A 197 -12.31 -3.18 -5.02
C SER A 197 -11.61 -4.02 -6.09
N LEU A 198 -10.98 -5.15 -5.72
CA LEU A 198 -10.28 -6.01 -6.67
C LEU A 198 -11.19 -6.51 -7.80
N HIS A 199 -12.32 -7.14 -7.45
CA HIS A 199 -13.18 -7.78 -8.45
C HIS A 199 -13.90 -6.79 -9.38
N PRO A 200 -14.41 -5.63 -8.91
CA PRO A 200 -14.90 -4.60 -9.80
C PRO A 200 -13.85 -4.07 -10.78
N LEU A 201 -12.59 -3.87 -10.33
CA LEU A 201 -11.50 -3.47 -11.21
C LEU A 201 -11.21 -4.54 -12.29
N ILE A 202 -11.28 -5.82 -11.92
CA ILE A 202 -11.09 -6.91 -12.88
C ILE A 202 -12.27 -6.98 -13.86
N ASP A 203 -13.51 -7.13 -13.38
CA ASP A 203 -14.68 -7.38 -14.22
C ASP A 203 -15.16 -6.17 -15.01
N GLY A 204 -14.93 -4.96 -14.50
CA GLY A 204 -15.36 -3.72 -15.14
C GLY A 204 -14.30 -3.07 -16.03
N LEU A 205 -13.02 -3.41 -15.86
CA LEU A 205 -11.94 -2.70 -16.55
C LEU A 205 -10.85 -3.62 -17.11
N LEU A 206 -10.18 -4.39 -16.25
CA LEU A 206 -8.92 -5.06 -16.64
C LEU A 206 -9.13 -6.37 -17.44
N ARG A 207 -10.21 -7.09 -17.17
CA ARG A 207 -10.59 -8.31 -17.88
C ARG A 207 -12.12 -8.45 -17.85
N PRO A 208 -12.84 -7.69 -18.68
CA PRO A 208 -14.28 -7.56 -18.55
C PRO A 208 -15.04 -8.88 -18.58
N GLY A 209 -15.97 -9.08 -17.64
CA GLY A 209 -16.81 -10.28 -17.55
C GLY A 209 -16.11 -11.57 -17.10
N SER A 210 -14.87 -11.49 -16.60
CA SER A 210 -14.11 -12.68 -16.18
C SER A 210 -14.42 -13.18 -14.78
N VAL A 211 -15.08 -12.38 -13.93
CA VAL A 211 -15.44 -12.75 -12.55
C VAL A 211 -16.90 -12.39 -12.22
N PRO A 212 -17.88 -12.82 -13.04
CA PRO A 212 -19.27 -12.37 -12.93
C PRO A 212 -19.93 -12.75 -11.60
N ASP A 213 -19.45 -13.82 -10.94
CA ASP A 213 -19.97 -14.28 -9.64
C ASP A 213 -19.43 -13.48 -8.45
N GLN A 214 -18.48 -12.56 -8.67
CA GLN A 214 -17.84 -11.75 -7.63
C GLN A 214 -18.28 -10.29 -7.65
N VAL A 215 -19.13 -9.90 -8.60
CA VAL A 215 -19.64 -8.55 -8.78
C VAL A 215 -21.14 -8.57 -9.02
N GLN A 216 -21.81 -7.44 -8.77
CA GLN A 216 -23.17 -7.22 -9.24
C GLN A 216 -23.12 -6.29 -10.45
N ARG A 217 -23.72 -6.71 -11.56
CA ARG A 217 -23.80 -5.91 -12.79
C ARG A 217 -25.24 -5.51 -13.06
N THR A 218 -25.49 -4.20 -13.12
CA THR A 218 -26.83 -3.66 -13.39
C THR A 218 -26.76 -2.61 -14.49
N ARG A 219 -27.66 -2.69 -15.46
CA ARG A 219 -27.81 -1.69 -16.52
C ARG A 219 -28.28 -0.36 -15.93
N TYR A 220 -27.59 0.73 -16.26
CA TYR A 220 -27.91 2.09 -15.85
C TYR A 220 -28.07 3.02 -17.07
N GLU A 221 -29.26 3.60 -17.21
CA GLU A 221 -29.57 4.56 -18.28
C GLU A 221 -29.23 5.98 -17.83
N HIS A 222 -28.24 6.61 -18.46
CA HIS A 222 -27.75 7.95 -18.17
C HIS A 222 -27.95 8.89 -19.37
N PRO A 223 -28.19 10.21 -19.19
CA PRO A 223 -28.33 11.15 -20.31
C PRO A 223 -27.15 11.17 -21.29
N GLY A 224 -25.94 10.89 -20.81
CA GLY A 224 -24.72 10.73 -21.60
C GLY A 224 -24.56 9.39 -22.32
N GLY A 225 -25.60 8.55 -22.36
CA GLY A 225 -25.56 7.18 -22.89
C GLY A 225 -25.52 6.16 -21.76
N ALA A 226 -25.82 4.92 -22.07
CA ALA A 226 -26.06 3.92 -21.04
C ALA A 226 -24.77 3.21 -20.59
N PHE A 227 -24.73 2.82 -19.32
CA PHE A 227 -23.60 2.20 -18.63
C PHE A 227 -24.03 0.88 -17.97
N ASP A 228 -23.06 0.02 -17.70
CA ASP A 228 -23.18 -1.06 -16.73
C ASP A 228 -22.54 -0.62 -15.42
N LEU A 229 -23.31 -0.63 -14.33
CA LEU A 229 -22.79 -0.43 -12.99
C LEU A 229 -22.28 -1.77 -12.46
N VAL A 230 -20.96 -1.91 -12.32
CA VAL A 230 -20.27 -3.10 -11.81
C VAL A 230 -19.86 -2.85 -10.36
N LEU A 231 -20.64 -3.37 -9.42
CA LEU A 231 -20.46 -3.16 -7.98
C LEU A 231 -19.72 -4.32 -7.32
N GLY A 232 -18.79 -3.98 -6.43
CA GLY A 232 -18.21 -4.91 -5.48
C GLY A 232 -19.13 -5.14 -4.28
N PRO A 233 -18.79 -6.08 -3.39
CA PRO A 233 -19.58 -6.31 -2.20
C PRO A 233 -19.47 -5.12 -1.22
N GLN A 234 -20.52 -4.91 -0.44
CA GLN A 234 -20.48 -4.00 0.69
C GLN A 234 -19.49 -4.50 1.75
N LEU A 235 -18.52 -3.66 2.11
CA LEU A 235 -17.74 -3.87 3.33
C LEU A 235 -18.39 -3.16 4.49
N THR A 236 -18.58 -3.90 5.57
CA THR A 236 -19.00 -3.39 6.86
C THR A 236 -17.81 -3.40 7.81
N MET A 237 -17.58 -2.29 8.49
CA MET A 237 -16.50 -2.13 9.46
C MET A 237 -17.07 -1.64 10.80
N PHE A 238 -16.37 -1.97 11.89
CA PHE A 238 -16.64 -1.54 13.27
C PHE A 238 -17.95 -2.02 13.93
N ALA A 239 -18.88 -2.59 13.17
CA ALA A 239 -20.10 -3.20 13.71
C ALA A 239 -19.88 -4.69 14.08
N ASP A 240 -20.43 -5.11 15.21
CA ASP A 240 -20.49 -6.49 15.70
C ASP A 240 -21.84 -7.19 15.40
N ARG A 241 -22.76 -6.45 14.79
CA ARG A 241 -24.09 -6.89 14.39
C ARG A 241 -24.31 -6.74 12.89
N PRO A 242 -25.28 -7.46 12.30
CA PRO A 242 -25.62 -7.30 10.89
C PRO A 242 -25.94 -5.84 10.55
N VAL A 243 -25.36 -5.35 9.45
CA VAL A 243 -25.59 -4.00 8.93
C VAL A 243 -26.47 -4.11 7.68
N PRO A 244 -27.54 -3.32 7.56
CA PRO A 244 -28.39 -3.32 6.38
C PRO A 244 -27.61 -3.07 5.08
N PRO A 245 -28.09 -3.61 3.94
CA PRO A 245 -27.51 -3.32 2.63
C PRO A 245 -27.59 -1.83 2.28
N ALA A 246 -26.57 -1.31 1.61
CA ALA A 246 -26.46 0.06 1.13
C ALA A 246 -27.33 0.35 -0.10
N GLY A 247 -28.05 -0.65 -0.62
CA GLY A 247 -28.89 -0.54 -1.82
C GLY A 247 -29.74 0.73 -1.91
N PRO A 248 -30.55 1.07 -0.88
CA PRO A 248 -31.37 2.30 -0.92
C PRO A 248 -30.58 3.62 -1.01
N VAL A 249 -29.32 3.64 -0.56
CA VAL A 249 -28.43 4.79 -0.72
C VAL A 249 -27.81 4.77 -2.10
N LEU A 250 -27.36 3.60 -2.58
CA LEU A 250 -26.81 3.41 -3.92
C LEU A 250 -27.83 3.75 -5.02
N ASP A 251 -29.11 3.43 -4.84
CA ASP A 251 -30.18 3.79 -5.77
C ASP A 251 -30.32 5.32 -5.88
N ARG A 252 -30.25 6.02 -4.74
CA ARG A 252 -30.29 7.50 -4.71
C ARG A 252 -29.03 8.13 -5.28
N LEU A 253 -27.85 7.53 -5.07
CA LEU A 253 -26.61 7.95 -5.72
C LEU A 253 -26.70 7.77 -7.24
N THR A 254 -27.25 6.65 -7.69
CA THR A 254 -27.44 6.35 -9.11
C THR A 254 -28.41 7.34 -9.78
N GLU A 255 -29.44 7.77 -9.06
CA GLU A 255 -30.32 8.84 -9.56
C GLU A 255 -29.60 10.20 -9.58
N ALA A 256 -28.83 10.55 -8.55
CA ALA A 256 -28.06 11.79 -8.51
C ALA A 256 -27.01 11.86 -9.63
N LEU A 257 -26.42 10.71 -10.03
CA LEU A 257 -25.48 10.64 -11.15
C LEU A 257 -26.07 11.16 -12.47
N ARG A 258 -27.40 11.17 -12.66
CA ARG A 258 -28.02 11.70 -13.89
C ARG A 258 -27.72 13.18 -14.14
N ALA A 259 -27.38 13.92 -13.09
CA ALA A 259 -27.03 15.33 -13.18
C ALA A 259 -25.54 15.55 -13.53
N GLU A 260 -24.71 14.50 -13.45
CA GLU A 260 -23.27 14.59 -13.70
C GLU A 260 -22.93 14.38 -15.18
N PRO A 261 -22.06 15.20 -15.77
CA PRO A 261 -21.65 15.02 -17.16
C PRO A 261 -20.62 13.88 -17.28
N LEU A 262 -21.09 12.64 -17.41
CA LEU A 262 -20.23 11.48 -17.64
C LEU A 262 -19.77 11.39 -19.09
N SER A 263 -18.46 11.18 -19.30
CA SER A 263 -17.89 10.86 -20.61
C SER A 263 -18.18 9.41 -20.97
N ARG A 264 -17.79 8.98 -22.18
CA ARG A 264 -17.92 7.59 -22.63
C ARG A 264 -16.71 6.75 -22.24
N GLU A 265 -16.16 7.02 -21.06
CA GLU A 265 -15.04 6.32 -20.44
C GLU A 265 -15.53 5.59 -19.19
N VAL A 266 -14.69 4.76 -18.60
CA VAL A 266 -14.97 4.05 -17.35
C VAL A 266 -14.81 5.03 -16.19
N HIS A 267 -15.87 5.19 -15.40
CA HIS A 267 -15.87 6.03 -14.21
C HIS A 267 -15.84 5.20 -12.92
N GLY A 268 -15.11 5.68 -11.91
CA GLY A 268 -15.05 5.05 -10.58
C GLY A 268 -16.03 5.71 -9.61
N LEU A 269 -16.85 4.92 -8.92
CA LEU A 269 -17.73 5.40 -7.85
C LEU A 269 -17.32 4.78 -6.52
N ARG A 270 -16.98 5.63 -5.54
CA ARG A 270 -16.70 5.22 -4.16
C ARG A 270 -17.73 5.78 -3.20
N LEU A 271 -18.22 4.93 -2.31
CA LEU A 271 -18.95 5.29 -1.11
C LEU A 271 -18.16 4.81 0.11
N PHE A 272 -17.82 5.72 1.02
CA PHE A 272 -17.35 5.40 2.37
C PHE A 272 -18.01 6.33 3.38
N VAL A 273 -18.93 5.77 4.18
CA VAL A 273 -19.62 6.52 5.24
C VAL A 273 -19.37 5.84 6.58
N ALA A 274 -19.13 6.64 7.61
CA ALA A 274 -19.01 6.18 8.98
C ALA A 274 -19.97 6.93 9.89
N TYR A 275 -20.61 6.21 10.80
CA TYR A 275 -21.55 6.75 11.78
C TYR A 275 -21.17 6.31 13.19
N ARG A 276 -21.46 7.14 14.19
CA ARG A 276 -21.44 6.79 15.61
C ARG A 276 -22.74 7.22 16.25
N ASP A 277 -23.44 6.28 16.85
CA ASP A 277 -24.69 6.54 17.58
C ASP A 277 -25.72 7.32 16.73
N GLY A 278 -25.82 6.93 15.45
CA GLY A 278 -26.70 7.55 14.47
C GLY A 278 -26.15 8.82 13.80
N GLU A 279 -25.06 9.39 14.31
CA GLU A 279 -24.47 10.62 13.77
C GLU A 279 -23.39 10.34 12.73
N LEU A 280 -23.42 11.07 11.62
CA LEU A 280 -22.45 10.95 10.53
C LEU A 280 -21.08 11.49 10.95
N LEU A 281 -20.07 10.64 10.98
CA LEU A 281 -18.68 10.97 11.33
C LEU A 281 -17.80 11.20 10.09
N THR A 282 -18.04 10.41 9.03
CA THR A 282 -17.26 10.50 7.79
C THR A 282 -18.21 10.36 6.63
N ASN A 283 -18.08 11.26 5.65
CA ASN A 283 -18.88 11.29 4.45
C ASN A 283 -17.96 11.43 3.24
N GLU A 284 -17.49 10.31 2.71
CA GLU A 284 -16.65 10.27 1.52
C GLU A 284 -17.46 9.63 0.40
N VAL A 285 -17.85 10.44 -0.58
CA VAL A 285 -18.42 9.96 -1.84
C VAL A 285 -17.58 10.51 -2.96
N LEU A 286 -16.91 9.64 -3.70
CA LEU A 286 -15.99 10.03 -4.77
C LEU A 286 -16.50 9.58 -6.12
N LEU A 287 -16.35 10.46 -7.11
CA LEU A 287 -16.48 10.15 -8.53
C LEU A 287 -15.11 10.38 -9.18
N ASP A 288 -14.56 9.35 -9.81
CA ASP A 288 -13.22 9.34 -10.41
C ASP A 288 -12.08 9.72 -9.47
N GLY A 289 -12.26 9.44 -8.17
CA GLY A 289 -11.28 9.75 -7.13
C GLY A 289 -11.38 11.17 -6.58
N GLU A 290 -12.29 11.99 -7.09
CA GLU A 290 -12.54 13.35 -6.61
C GLU A 290 -13.81 13.40 -5.73
N PRO A 291 -13.85 14.24 -4.68
CA PRO A 291 -15.05 14.44 -3.89
C PRO A 291 -16.23 14.85 -4.77
N TRP A 292 -17.37 14.18 -4.58
CA TRP A 292 -18.58 14.43 -5.34
C TRP A 292 -19.68 15.03 -4.46
N PRO A 293 -19.88 16.37 -4.48
CA PRO A 293 -20.83 17.05 -3.59
C PRO A 293 -22.29 16.56 -3.72
N GLY A 294 -22.72 16.19 -4.93
CA GLY A 294 -24.06 15.63 -5.17
C GLY A 294 -24.24 14.30 -4.45
N GLY A 295 -23.23 13.45 -4.48
CA GLY A 295 -23.20 12.18 -3.77
C GLY A 295 -23.14 12.34 -2.26
N GLU A 296 -22.30 13.25 -1.78
CA GLU A 296 -22.19 13.58 -0.34
C GLU A 296 -23.51 14.12 0.23
N ALA A 297 -24.27 14.88 -0.56
CA ALA A 297 -25.59 15.36 -0.15
C ALA A 297 -26.61 14.20 0.00
N VAL A 298 -26.54 13.19 -0.88
CA VAL A 298 -27.41 12.00 -0.82
C VAL A 298 -27.17 11.21 0.47
N THR A 299 -25.90 10.97 0.81
CA THR A 299 -25.50 10.22 2.01
C THR A 299 -25.74 11.01 3.30
N ALA A 300 -25.53 12.33 3.28
CA ALA A 300 -25.86 13.20 4.41
C ALA A 300 -27.36 13.21 4.72
N ALA A 301 -28.20 13.07 3.71
CA ALA A 301 -29.66 12.95 3.85
C ALA A 301 -30.13 11.50 4.14
N ALA A 302 -29.22 10.52 4.21
CA ALA A 302 -29.55 9.15 4.53
C ALA A 302 -29.56 8.91 6.05
N ALA A 303 -30.49 8.07 6.51
CA ALA A 303 -30.45 7.58 7.88
C ALA A 303 -29.21 6.70 8.08
N ALA A 304 -28.61 6.78 9.28
CA ALA A 304 -27.56 5.86 9.66
C ALA A 304 -28.04 4.40 9.55
N PRO A 305 -27.19 3.48 9.08
CA PRO A 305 -27.60 2.08 8.93
C PRO A 305 -27.83 1.39 10.28
N LEU A 306 -27.29 1.95 11.37
CA LEU A 306 -27.50 1.53 12.74
C LEU A 306 -27.71 2.76 13.63
N ALA A 307 -28.62 2.66 14.61
CA ALA A 307 -28.92 3.75 15.54
C ALA A 307 -27.88 3.93 16.66
N GLU A 308 -27.12 2.88 16.98
CA GLU A 308 -26.18 2.85 18.11
C GLU A 308 -24.86 2.20 17.68
N GLY A 309 -23.77 2.58 18.33
CA GLY A 309 -22.43 2.05 18.09
C GLY A 309 -21.73 2.70 16.90
N LEU A 310 -20.49 2.24 16.65
CA LEU A 310 -19.68 2.68 15.51
C LEU A 310 -19.91 1.72 14.33
N VAL A 311 -20.22 2.28 13.17
CA VAL A 311 -20.36 1.50 11.92
C VAL A 311 -19.77 2.29 10.77
N ALA A 312 -19.03 1.62 9.90
CA ALA A 312 -18.70 2.17 8.59
C ALA A 312 -19.09 1.21 7.47
N VAL A 313 -19.53 1.79 6.37
CA VAL A 313 -19.97 1.10 5.16
C VAL A 313 -19.13 1.60 4.01
N ARG A 314 -18.52 0.67 3.28
CA ARG A 314 -17.81 0.95 2.03
C ARG A 314 -18.43 0.18 0.87
N VAL A 315 -18.60 0.85 -0.26
CA VAL A 315 -18.92 0.23 -1.56
C VAL A 315 -18.04 0.90 -2.62
N PHE A 316 -17.51 0.08 -3.53
CA PHE A 316 -16.81 0.55 -4.72
C PHE A 316 -17.43 -0.09 -5.95
N GLY A 317 -17.51 0.67 -7.04
CA GLY A 317 -17.92 0.14 -8.32
C GLY A 317 -17.45 0.97 -9.49
N LEU A 318 -17.64 0.42 -10.68
CA LEU A 318 -17.32 1.06 -11.94
C LEU A 318 -18.59 1.29 -12.76
N LEU A 319 -18.69 2.46 -13.38
CA LEU A 319 -19.65 2.74 -14.45
C LEU A 319 -18.93 2.47 -15.77
N VAL A 320 -19.29 1.37 -16.43
CA VAL A 320 -18.66 0.93 -17.68
C VAL A 320 -19.55 1.31 -18.85
N PRO A 321 -19.09 2.12 -19.81
CA PRO A 321 -19.91 2.50 -20.96
C PRO A 321 -20.29 1.26 -21.77
N VAL A 322 -21.56 1.12 -22.12
CA VAL A 322 -21.99 0.05 -23.05
C VAL A 322 -22.05 0.63 -24.44
N ASP A 323 -21.26 0.07 -25.35
CA ASP A 323 -21.27 0.49 -26.74
C ASP A 323 -22.69 0.45 -27.32
N ALA A 324 -23.03 1.48 -28.09
CA ALA A 324 -24.26 1.46 -28.86
C ALA A 324 -24.14 0.34 -29.90
N ALA A 325 -25.00 -0.67 -29.79
CA ALA A 325 -25.11 -1.77 -30.75
C ALA A 325 -25.45 -1.27 -32.16
#